data_AF-A0A015JEH5-F1
#
_entry.id   AF-A0A015JEH5-F1
#
_cell.length_a   1.000
_cell.length_b   1.000
_cell.length_c   1.000
_cell.angle_alpha   90.00
_cell.angle_beta   90.00
_cell.angle_gamma   90.00
#
_symmetry.space_group_name_H-M   'P 1'
#
loop_
_entity.id
_entity.type
_entity.pdbx_description
1 polymer ?
#
loop_
_entity_poly.entity_id
_entity_poly.type
_entity_poly.pdbx_seq_one_letter_code
_entity_poly.pdbx_strand_id
1 'polypeptide(L)'
;MVVIGFEDEIITNELFQIGISSHKGYYGAGLEFLSTLITKYKGKQSLFIQSIEDNCNLDVYDGDINQYHNEGITPDEIWKSINILNKFDGAALFGITNSYI
;
A
#
# COMPACT_ATOMS: atom_id res chain seq x y z
N MET A 1 0.61 6.29 13.28
CA MET A 1 -0.56 6.64 12.45
C MET A 1 -0.19 7.84 11.58
N VAL A 2 0.02 7.63 10.27
CA VAL A 2 0.24 8.72 9.31
C VAL A 2 -1.08 8.88 8.55
N VAL A 3 -1.85 9.90 8.91
CA VAL A 3 -3.09 10.20 8.18
C VAL A 3 -2.73 11.03 6.97
N ILE A 4 -2.79 10.43 5.78
CA ILE A 4 -2.64 11.16 4.52
C ILE A 4 -4.05 11.49 4.04
N GLY A 5 -4.56 12.65 4.44
CA GLY A 5 -5.83 13.15 3.92
C GLY A 5 -5.67 13.60 2.47
N PHE A 6 -6.35 12.94 1.55
CA PHE A 6 -6.54 13.43 0.18
C PHE A 6 -7.98 13.94 0.05
N GLU A 7 -8.16 15.15 -0.49
CA GLU A 7 -9.31 16.06 -0.27
C GLU A 7 -10.73 15.56 -0.60
N ASP A 8 -10.96 14.30 -0.96
CA ASP A 8 -12.32 13.73 -1.13
C ASP A 8 -12.47 12.30 -0.56
N GLU A 9 -11.42 11.73 0.03
CA GLU A 9 -11.41 10.34 0.54
C GLU A 9 -10.46 10.26 1.74
N ILE A 10 -11.01 9.93 2.92
CA ILE A 10 -10.18 9.72 4.12
C ILE A 10 -9.43 8.41 3.93
N ILE A 11 -8.17 8.52 3.53
CA ILE A 11 -7.23 7.41 3.42
C ILE A 11 -6.40 7.40 4.71
N THR A 12 -6.64 6.41 5.55
CA THR A 12 -5.84 6.21 6.78
C THR A 12 -4.73 5.21 6.47
N ASN A 13 -3.46 5.62 6.64
CA ASN A 13 -2.31 4.72 6.50
C ASN A 13 -1.63 4.48 7.86
N GLU A 14 -1.47 3.21 8.22
CA GLU A 14 -0.68 2.81 9.39
C GLU A 14 0.56 2.05 8.94
N LEU A 15 1.73 2.61 9.27
CA LEU A 15 3.03 1.99 9.05
C LEU A 15 3.41 1.15 10.28
N PHE A 16 3.63 -0.15 10.08
CA PHE A 16 3.93 -1.09 11.17
C PHE A 16 5.41 -1.47 11.27
N GLN A 17 6.13 -1.55 10.15
CA GLN A 17 7.53 -1.97 10.13
C GLN A 17 8.28 -1.37 8.93
N ILE A 18 9.52 -0.94 9.16
CA ILE A 18 10.42 -0.38 8.14
C ILE A 18 11.61 -1.33 8.03
N GLY A 19 11.58 -2.24 7.06
CA GLY A 19 12.80 -2.90 6.61
C GLY A 19 13.69 -1.91 5.83
N ILE A 20 14.98 -2.20 5.70
CA ILE A 20 15.92 -1.39 4.90
C ILE A 20 16.41 -2.25 3.73
N SER A 21 16.17 -1.82 2.49
CA SER A 21 16.68 -2.51 1.28
C SER A 21 17.50 -1.59 0.40
N SER A 22 18.50 -2.17 -0.26
CA SER A 22 19.36 -1.51 -1.24
C SER A 22 18.82 -1.60 -2.69
N HIS A 23 17.65 -2.20 -2.90
CA HIS A 23 17.03 -2.32 -4.22
C HIS A 23 16.49 -0.96 -4.69
N LYS A 24 16.94 -0.48 -5.86
CA LYS A 24 16.63 0.86 -6.41
C LYS A 24 15.13 1.11 -6.70
N GLY A 25 14.25 0.11 -6.57
CA GLY A 25 12.80 0.24 -6.76
C GLY A 25 11.98 0.41 -5.48
N TYR A 26 12.58 0.21 -4.30
CA TYR A 26 11.86 0.19 -3.01
C TYR A 26 12.08 1.45 -2.16
N TYR A 27 12.74 2.48 -2.70
CA TYR A 27 12.93 3.79 -2.06
C TYR A 27 13.44 3.74 -0.60
N GLY A 28 14.21 2.71 -0.23
CA GLY A 28 14.75 2.52 1.11
C GLY A 28 13.89 1.66 2.05
N ALA A 29 12.63 1.39 1.71
CA ALA A 29 11.85 0.32 2.33
C ALA A 29 12.45 -1.03 1.93
N GLY A 30 12.63 -1.93 2.87
CA GLY A 30 13.14 -3.27 2.65
C GLY A 30 12.25 -4.33 3.23
N LEU A 31 12.71 -5.58 3.05
CA LEU A 31 12.10 -6.81 3.58
C LEU A 31 11.42 -6.57 4.93
N GLU A 32 10.20 -7.08 5.07
CA GLU A 32 9.33 -6.90 6.24
C GLU A 32 8.64 -5.53 6.31
N PHE A 33 8.62 -4.74 5.23
CA PHE A 33 7.73 -3.58 5.18
C PHE A 33 6.28 -4.04 5.29
N LEU A 34 5.50 -3.39 6.14
CA LEU A 34 4.07 -3.60 6.26
C LEU A 34 3.36 -2.27 6.49
N SER A 35 2.36 -2.00 5.67
CA SER A 35 1.45 -0.87 5.84
C SER A 35 0.02 -1.30 5.61
N THR A 36 -0.91 -0.57 6.20
CA THR A 36 -2.34 -0.77 5.95
C THR A 36 -2.98 0.48 5.36
N LEU A 37 -3.96 0.29 4.48
CA LEU A 37 -4.75 1.36 3.89
C LEU A 37 -6.23 1.06 4.10
N ILE A 38 -6.99 2.00 4.65
CA ILE A 38 -8.45 1.86 4.75
C ILE A 38 -9.09 2.71 3.66
N THR A 39 -9.75 2.07 2.69
CA THR A 39 -10.43 2.75 1.59
C THR A 39 -11.54 1.87 1.00
N LYS A 40 -12.23 2.34 -0.05
CA LYS A 40 -13.31 1.59 -0.68
C LYS A 40 -12.81 0.60 -1.73
N TYR A 41 -13.21 -0.66 -1.60
CA TYR A 41 -13.11 -1.68 -2.65
C TYR A 41 -14.51 -2.16 -3.03
N LYS A 42 -14.84 -2.15 -4.33
CA LYS A 42 -16.17 -2.56 -4.84
C LYS A 42 -17.35 -1.88 -4.10
N GLY A 43 -17.17 -0.62 -3.69
CA GLY A 43 -18.20 0.19 -3.02
C GLY A 43 -18.32 0.00 -1.51
N LYS A 44 -17.53 -0.87 -0.89
CA LYS A 44 -17.49 -1.10 0.57
C LYS A 44 -16.16 -0.66 1.16
N GLN A 45 -16.16 -0.23 2.42
CA GLN A 45 -14.90 0.00 3.14
C GLN A 45 -14.18 -1.33 3.34
N SER A 46 -12.91 -1.37 3.00
CA SER A 46 -12.06 -2.56 3.08
C SER A 46 -10.70 -2.20 3.64
N LEU A 47 -10.07 -3.18 4.28
CA LEU A 47 -8.71 -3.08 4.79
C LEU A 47 -7.76 -3.61 3.72
N PHE A 48 -6.83 -2.77 3.30
CA PHE A 48 -5.78 -3.14 2.38
C PHE A 48 -4.52 -3.36 3.21
N ILE A 49 -3.88 -4.50 3.04
CA ILE A 49 -2.61 -4.84 3.67
C ILE A 49 -1.57 -4.86 2.55
N GLN A 50 -0.55 -4.02 2.69
CA GLN A 50 0.52 -3.88 1.70
C GLN A 50 1.83 -4.28 2.35
N SER A 51 2.57 -5.20 1.74
CA SER A 51 3.88 -5.60 2.23
C SER A 51 4.96 -5.53 1.16
N ILE A 52 6.21 -5.37 1.59
CA ILE A 52 7.38 -5.54 0.73
C ILE A 52 8.25 -6.60 1.40
N GLU A 53 8.27 -7.78 0.79
CA GLU A 53 9.18 -8.87 1.13
C GLU A 53 10.24 -8.94 0.03
N ASP A 54 10.25 -10.01 -0.78
CA ASP A 54 11.01 -10.08 -2.02
C ASP A 54 10.35 -9.24 -3.14
N ASN A 55 9.01 -9.26 -3.17
CA ASN A 55 8.14 -8.50 -4.05
C ASN A 55 7.18 -7.61 -3.22
N CYS A 56 6.51 -6.68 -3.89
CA CYS A 56 5.36 -5.98 -3.32
C CYS A 56 4.14 -6.89 -3.34
N ASN A 57 3.39 -6.92 -2.24
CA ASN A 57 2.13 -7.64 -2.13
C ASN A 57 1.01 -6.68 -1.73
N LEU A 58 -0.19 -6.97 -2.19
CA LEU A 58 -1.40 -6.30 -1.71
C LEU A 58 -2.54 -7.31 -1.52
N ASP A 59 -3.07 -7.31 -0.31
CA ASP A 59 -4.26 -8.06 0.09
C ASP A 59 -5.39 -7.10 0.46
N VAL A 60 -6.62 -7.43 0.08
CA VAL A 60 -7.80 -6.61 0.39
C VAL A 60 -8.82 -7.45 1.15
N TYR A 61 -9.18 -6.99 2.35
CA TYR A 61 -10.08 -7.68 3.27
C TYR A 61 -11.40 -6.93 3.45
N ASP A 62 -12.51 -7.68 3.38
CA ASP A 62 -13.85 -7.27 3.87
C ASP A 62 -14.14 -8.12 5.13
N GLY A 63 -13.87 -7.55 6.31
CA GLY A 63 -13.82 -8.31 7.56
C GLY A 63 -12.69 -9.35 7.54
N ASP A 64 -13.01 -10.61 7.82
CA ASP A 64 -12.04 -11.72 7.83
C ASP A 64 -11.86 -12.39 6.45
N ILE A 65 -12.50 -11.86 5.40
CA ILE A 65 -12.52 -12.48 4.06
C ILE A 65 -11.57 -11.72 3.14
N ASN A 66 -10.53 -12.38 2.63
CA ASN A 66 -9.68 -11.86 1.56
C ASN A 66 -10.47 -11.85 0.23
N GLN A 67 -10.65 -10.66 -0.34
CA GLN A 67 -11.41 -10.40 -1.57
C GLN A 67 -10.51 -10.22 -2.80
N TYR A 68 -9.22 -9.99 -2.59
CA TYR A 68 -8.25 -9.70 -3.64
C TYR A 68 -6.83 -9.87 -3.10
N HIS A 69 -6.00 -10.51 -3.91
CA HIS A 69 -4.58 -10.65 -3.67
C HIS A 69 -3.84 -10.44 -4.99
N ASN A 70 -2.73 -9.71 -4.95
CA ASN A 70 -1.78 -9.62 -6.05
C ASN A 70 -0.35 -9.41 -5.55
N GLU A 71 0.59 -9.76 -6.42
CA GLU A 71 2.02 -9.55 -6.23
C GLU A 71 2.60 -8.81 -7.46
N GLY A 72 3.65 -8.03 -7.24
CA GLY A 72 4.28 -7.22 -8.28
C GLY A 72 5.69 -6.78 -7.89
N ILE A 73 6.49 -6.37 -8.87
CA ILE A 73 7.88 -5.97 -8.63
C ILE A 73 7.94 -4.57 -8.01
N THR A 74 6.94 -3.73 -8.29
CA THR A 74 6.88 -2.36 -7.75
C THR A 74 5.49 -2.02 -7.18
N PRO A 75 5.39 -1.07 -6.23
CA PRO A 75 4.12 -0.56 -5.73
C PRO A 75 3.18 -0.09 -6.85
N ASP A 76 3.76 0.46 -7.91
CA ASP A 76 3.05 0.95 -9.08
C ASP A 76 2.38 -0.17 -9.89
N GLU A 77 3.06 -1.29 -10.06
CA GLU A 77 2.49 -2.46 -10.74
C GLU A 77 1.30 -3.03 -9.95
N ILE A 78 1.43 -3.11 -8.62
CA ILE A 78 0.38 -3.54 -7.71
C ILE A 78 -0.88 -2.67 -7.85
N TRP A 79 -0.72 -1.35 -7.76
CA TRP A 79 -1.86 -0.44 -7.79
C TRP A 79 -2.50 -0.31 -9.18
N LYS A 80 -1.70 -0.44 -10.25
CA LYS A 80 -2.21 -0.51 -11.63
C LYS A 80 -3.03 -1.77 -11.88
N SER A 81 -2.68 -2.92 -11.30
CA SER A 81 -3.42 -4.16 -11.56
C SER A 81 -4.77 -4.22 -10.86
N ILE A 82 -4.91 -3.64 -9.67
CA ILE A 82 -6.22 -3.53 -8.99
C ILE A 82 -7.11 -2.45 -9.63
N ASN A 83 -6.51 -1.51 -10.37
CA ASN A 83 -7.20 -0.51 -11.21
C ASN A 83 -8.22 0.34 -10.44
N ILE A 84 -7.88 0.69 -9.21
CA ILE A 84 -8.58 1.66 -8.38
C ILE A 84 -7.58 2.70 -7.90
N LEU A 85 -8.05 3.87 -7.47
CA LEU A 85 -7.16 4.93 -6.97
C LEU A 85 -6.07 5.36 -7.96
N ASN A 86 -6.26 5.11 -9.26
CA ASN A 86 -5.31 5.38 -10.36
C ASN A 86 -4.82 6.84 -10.46
N LYS A 87 -5.45 7.77 -9.73
CA LYS A 87 -5.01 9.16 -9.62
C LYS A 87 -3.81 9.35 -8.68
N PHE A 88 -3.48 8.34 -7.87
CA PHE A 88 -2.39 8.36 -6.92
C PHE A 88 -1.23 7.46 -7.37
N ASP A 89 -0.02 7.86 -6.99
CA ASP A 89 1.20 7.08 -7.20
C ASP A 89 1.23 5.85 -6.28
N GLY A 90 1.68 4.70 -6.79
CA GLY A 90 1.66 3.45 -6.02
C GLY A 90 2.56 3.52 -4.78
N ALA A 91 3.69 4.22 -4.86
CA ALA A 91 4.58 4.40 -3.72
C ALA A 91 3.95 5.33 -2.65
N ALA A 92 3.11 6.28 -3.06
CA ALA A 92 2.33 7.10 -2.12
C ALA A 92 1.23 6.29 -1.42
N LEU A 93 0.54 5.40 -2.14
CA LEU A 93 -0.44 4.49 -1.55
C LEU A 93 0.19 3.46 -0.61
N PHE A 94 1.40 3.00 -0.92
CA PHE A 94 2.23 2.21 -0.01
C PHE A 94 2.72 3.03 1.20
N GLY A 95 2.73 4.36 1.13
CA GLY A 95 3.24 5.21 2.22
C GLY A 95 4.77 5.27 2.30
N ILE A 96 5.48 4.87 1.24
CA ILE A 96 6.95 4.87 1.17
C ILE A 96 7.53 6.14 0.53
N THR A 97 6.68 7.05 0.02
CA THR A 97 7.12 8.33 -0.55
C THR A 97 7.37 9.43 0.49
N ASN A 98 7.28 9.09 1.78
CA ASN A 98 7.48 10.09 2.81
C ASN A 98 8.98 10.36 3.03
N SER A 99 9.47 11.40 2.36
CA SER A 99 10.84 11.92 2.43
C SER A 99 11.11 12.77 3.68
N TYR A 100 10.50 12.44 4.84
CA TYR A 100 11.01 12.94 6.12
C TYR A 100 12.13 12.02 6.63
N ILE A 101 13.26 12.04 5.90
CA ILE A 101 14.59 11.81 6.46
C ILE A 101 15.17 13.18 6.80
#